data_AF-A0A2T6ZDU8-F1
#
_entry.id   AF-A0A2T6ZDU8-F1
#
_cell.length_a   1.000
_cell.length_b   1.000
_cell.length_c   1.000
_cell.angle_alpha   90.00
_cell.angle_beta   90.00
_cell.angle_gamma   90.00
#
_symmetry.space_group_name_H-M   'P 1'
#
loop_
_entity.id
_entity.type
_entity.pdbx_description
1 polymer ?
#
loop_
_entity_poly.entity_id
_entity_poly.type
_entity_poly.pdbx_seq_one_letter_code
_entity_poly.pdbx_strand_id
1 'polypeptide(L)'
;MTVIRKFLTCASVGLAAFGCVTSAHPVSIPFYRRDAHPCPLGSEELHHQHSRRQAGAPALTDLDILQFALTLEHLESAFYKQGFAKFAPSEFMALGLSQEQIDGLVKIGKTEASHVTALMSAIAGTGATPVSPCTYDFKFTDAKSMIATAKVLEAVGVSAYLGAAPLVTDKKILSAAASIVTIESRHQTFIRTALREDPIPQAFDVAVGARQIFTLAASFITSCPAGSALPLQAFPSLNIVNAASVKSGSTLTLADAKAFPDGTTFCSFTAGEVGTLFAPFSKGSCIVPPGLGGEVYVTITSSNTALTDDKILAGPAVLPM
;
A
#
# COMPACT_ATOMS: atom_id res chain seq x y z
N MET A 1 -43.26 20.64 23.04
CA MET A 1 -43.86 19.30 23.20
C MET A 1 -42.78 18.34 23.60
N THR A 2 -42.94 17.81 24.80
CA THR A 2 -42.01 17.00 25.59
C THR A 2 -42.08 15.52 25.18
N VAL A 3 -41.16 14.68 25.73
CA VAL A 3 -41.33 13.25 26.09
C VAL A 3 -41.01 12.21 24.98
N ILE A 4 -40.33 11.05 25.16
CA ILE A 4 -39.66 10.36 26.29
C ILE A 4 -38.70 9.25 25.77
N ARG A 5 -37.74 8.89 26.62
CA ARG A 5 -36.73 7.80 26.60
C ARG A 5 -37.27 6.35 26.76
N LYS A 6 -36.34 5.39 26.51
CA LYS A 6 -36.15 4.05 27.12
C LYS A 6 -37.01 2.89 26.60
N PHE A 7 -36.34 1.79 26.25
CA PHE A 7 -36.54 0.50 26.93
C PHE A 7 -35.26 -0.37 26.84
N LEU A 8 -34.73 -0.70 28.01
CA LEU A 8 -33.84 -1.82 28.29
C LEU A 8 -34.60 -2.64 29.33
N THR A 9 -34.93 -3.90 29.05
CA THR A 9 -35.31 -4.83 30.12
C THR A 9 -35.01 -6.27 29.75
N CYS A 10 -34.26 -6.87 30.65
CA CYS A 10 -33.88 -8.27 30.76
C CYS A 10 -35.11 -9.13 31.09
N ALA A 11 -35.15 -10.37 30.60
CA ALA A 11 -36.03 -11.40 31.13
C ALA A 11 -35.25 -12.71 31.29
N SER A 12 -35.07 -13.09 32.55
CA SER A 12 -34.56 -14.37 33.02
C SER A 12 -35.71 -15.15 33.67
N VAL A 13 -35.93 -16.38 33.20
CA VAL A 13 -36.67 -17.49 33.85
C VAL A 13 -36.12 -18.75 33.16
N GLY A 14 -35.74 -19.87 33.77
CA GLY A 14 -35.95 -20.46 35.08
C GLY A 14 -35.89 -21.99 34.89
N LEU A 15 -35.20 -22.68 35.78
CA LEU A 15 -34.65 -24.04 35.70
C LEU A 15 -35.66 -25.17 36.06
N ALA A 16 -35.54 -26.37 35.46
CA ALA A 16 -35.70 -27.71 36.08
C ALA A 16 -35.45 -28.85 35.05
N ALA A 17 -34.35 -29.62 35.13
CA ALA A 17 -34.16 -30.94 35.79
C ALA A 17 -34.73 -32.13 34.97
N PHE A 18 -34.12 -33.32 34.77
CA PHE A 18 -32.91 -34.03 35.23
C PHE A 18 -32.59 -35.11 34.16
N GLY A 19 -31.32 -35.45 33.96
CA GLY A 19 -30.90 -36.60 33.14
C GLY A 19 -29.39 -36.81 33.20
N CYS A 20 -28.96 -37.69 34.11
CA CYS A 20 -27.56 -37.98 34.42
C CYS A 20 -26.93 -38.88 33.34
N VAL A 21 -25.85 -38.43 32.70
CA VAL A 21 -24.83 -39.31 32.11
C VAL A 21 -23.46 -38.74 32.48
N THR A 22 -22.67 -39.61 33.11
CA THR A 22 -21.37 -39.33 33.72
C THR A 22 -20.24 -39.31 32.69
N SER A 23 -19.19 -38.56 33.03
CA SER A 23 -17.84 -38.46 32.45
C SER A 23 -17.65 -37.61 31.18
N ALA A 24 -17.36 -36.32 31.41
CA ALA A 24 -16.47 -35.54 30.54
C ALA A 24 -15.52 -34.74 31.45
N HIS A 25 -14.21 -34.96 31.28
CA HIS A 25 -13.19 -34.16 31.94
C HIS A 25 -13.31 -32.70 31.48
N PRO A 26 -13.28 -31.70 32.39
CA PRO A 26 -13.17 -30.32 31.98
C PRO A 26 -11.77 -30.10 31.43
N VAL A 27 -11.65 -29.94 30.10
CA VAL A 27 -10.47 -29.30 29.52
C VAL A 27 -10.60 -27.82 29.86
N SER A 28 -9.94 -27.41 30.94
CA SER A 28 -9.69 -26.00 31.23
C SER A 28 -8.75 -25.47 30.16
N ILE A 29 -9.29 -24.82 29.12
CA ILE A 29 -8.47 -23.96 28.26
C ILE A 29 -8.03 -22.81 29.17
N PRO A 30 -6.73 -22.64 29.44
CA PRO A 30 -6.28 -21.47 30.17
C PRO A 30 -6.56 -20.28 29.27
N PHE A 31 -7.54 -19.44 29.64
CA PHE A 31 -7.60 -18.08 29.14
C PHE A 31 -6.28 -17.43 29.56
N TYR A 32 -5.34 -17.36 28.63
CA TYR A 32 -4.18 -16.51 28.77
C TYR A 32 -4.75 -15.11 28.98
N ARG A 33 -4.57 -14.57 30.18
CA ARG A 33 -4.83 -13.17 30.47
C ARG A 33 -3.86 -12.42 29.57
N ARG A 34 -4.32 -12.02 28.37
CA ARG A 34 -3.58 -11.04 27.58
C ARG A 34 -3.51 -9.83 28.47
N ASP A 35 -2.31 -9.52 28.94
CA ASP A 35 -1.98 -8.17 29.33
C ASP A 35 -2.49 -7.28 28.21
N ALA A 36 -3.44 -6.42 28.54
CA ALA A 36 -3.98 -5.45 27.60
C ALA A 36 -2.83 -4.51 27.26
N HIS A 37 -2.04 -4.88 26.25
CA HIS A 37 -1.21 -3.92 25.56
C HIS A 37 -2.15 -2.80 25.10
N PRO A 38 -1.95 -1.55 25.54
CA PRO A 38 -2.77 -0.46 25.07
C PRO A 38 -2.71 -0.45 23.54
N CYS A 39 -3.89 -0.46 22.92
CA CYS A 39 -4.03 -0.26 21.49
C CYS A 39 -3.24 1.01 21.14
N PRO A 40 -2.28 1.00 20.20
CA PRO A 40 -1.47 2.18 19.89
C PRO A 40 -2.26 3.27 19.16
N LEU A 41 -3.60 3.22 19.18
CA LEU A 41 -4.48 4.30 18.77
C LEU A 41 -4.43 5.47 19.77
N GLY A 42 -3.23 6.01 20.00
CA GLY A 42 -3.07 7.44 20.26
C GLY A 42 -3.53 8.14 18.99
N SER A 43 -4.81 8.52 18.99
CA SER A 43 -5.64 8.84 17.82
C SER A 43 -5.28 10.10 17.05
N GLU A 44 -4.14 10.73 17.32
CA GLU A 44 -3.67 11.91 16.58
C GLU A 44 -2.36 11.66 15.82
N GLU A 45 -1.46 10.78 16.27
CA GLU A 45 -0.09 10.77 15.75
C GLU A 45 0.12 9.80 14.57
N LEU A 46 -0.55 8.65 14.58
CA LEU A 46 -0.46 7.64 13.49
C LEU A 46 -1.14 8.09 12.18
N HIS A 47 -2.04 9.08 12.22
CA HIS A 47 -2.75 9.56 11.03
C HIS A 47 -2.34 10.98 10.59
N HIS A 48 -1.75 11.82 11.46
CA HIS A 48 -1.47 13.21 11.09
C HIS A 48 -0.13 13.47 10.40
N GLN A 49 0.83 12.54 10.42
CA GLN A 49 2.16 12.84 9.87
C GLN A 49 2.19 12.86 8.33
N HIS A 50 1.31 12.12 7.65
CA HIS A 50 1.28 12.06 6.18
C HIS A 50 0.39 13.10 5.50
N SER A 51 -0.36 13.90 6.27
CA SER A 51 -1.41 14.78 5.71
C SER A 51 -1.23 16.27 6.01
N ARG A 52 -0.09 16.70 6.59
CA ARG A 52 0.19 18.14 6.68
C ARG A 52 0.63 18.68 5.31
N ARG A 53 -0.38 19.07 4.53
CA ARG A 53 -0.24 19.91 3.32
C ARG A 53 0.69 21.09 3.57
N GLN A 54 1.47 21.45 2.56
CA GLN A 54 2.06 22.78 2.50
C GLN A 54 0.92 23.83 2.53
N ALA A 55 1.06 24.83 3.39
CA ALA A 55 0.17 25.98 3.38
C ALA A 55 0.30 26.71 2.02
N GLY A 56 -0.77 26.69 1.20
CA GLY A 56 -0.85 27.47 -0.05
C GLY A 56 -1.03 26.68 -1.36
N ALA A 57 -0.93 25.35 -1.37
CA ALA A 57 -1.24 24.55 -2.56
C ALA A 57 -2.78 24.35 -2.73
N PRO A 58 -3.34 24.45 -3.95
CA PRO A 58 -4.77 24.16 -4.19
C PRO A 58 -5.19 22.79 -3.65
N ALA A 59 -6.40 22.67 -3.13
CA ALA A 59 -6.99 21.39 -2.74
C ALA A 59 -7.04 20.45 -3.96
N LEU A 60 -6.62 19.18 -3.81
CA LEU A 60 -6.89 18.18 -4.84
C LEU A 60 -8.40 17.98 -4.88
N THR A 61 -8.99 18.07 -6.06
CA THR A 61 -10.41 17.80 -6.24
C THR A 61 -10.63 16.28 -6.32
N ASP A 62 -11.87 15.84 -6.10
CA ASP A 62 -12.21 14.42 -6.31
C ASP A 62 -11.95 13.98 -7.75
N LEU A 63 -12.07 14.89 -8.72
CA LEU A 63 -11.71 14.60 -10.11
C LEU A 63 -10.20 14.40 -10.27
N ASP A 64 -9.36 15.22 -9.64
CA ASP A 64 -7.90 15.04 -9.66
C ASP A 64 -7.51 13.69 -9.04
N ILE A 65 -8.17 13.31 -7.95
CA ILE A 65 -7.96 12.01 -7.28
C ILE A 65 -8.39 10.85 -8.18
N LEU A 66 -9.55 10.94 -8.84
CA LEU A 66 -10.02 9.92 -9.78
C LEU A 66 -9.10 9.76 -10.99
N GLN A 67 -8.64 10.88 -11.56
CA GLN A 67 -7.70 10.85 -12.70
C GLN A 67 -6.35 10.26 -12.28
N PHE A 68 -5.88 10.57 -11.07
CA PHE A 68 -4.68 9.99 -10.50
C PHE A 68 -4.82 8.47 -10.31
N ALA A 69 -5.92 8.00 -9.72
CA ALA A 69 -6.21 6.58 -9.59
C ALA A 69 -6.26 5.90 -10.96
N LEU A 70 -6.96 6.48 -11.94
CA LEU A 70 -7.03 5.92 -13.29
C LEU A 70 -5.66 5.81 -13.96
N THR A 71 -4.73 6.75 -13.71
CA THR A 71 -3.35 6.62 -14.21
C THR A 71 -2.63 5.39 -13.64
N LEU A 72 -2.79 5.12 -12.34
CA LEU A 72 -2.16 3.95 -11.69
C LEU A 72 -2.78 2.64 -12.19
N GLU A 73 -4.10 2.61 -12.34
CA GLU A 73 -4.85 1.44 -12.79
C GLU A 73 -4.56 1.10 -14.26
N HIS A 74 -4.35 2.12 -15.10
CA HIS A 74 -3.83 1.90 -16.46
C HIS A 74 -2.42 1.31 -16.45
N LEU A 75 -1.58 1.69 -15.49
CA LEU A 75 -0.22 1.16 -15.34
C LEU A 75 -0.27 -0.31 -14.91
N GLU A 76 -1.06 -0.67 -13.89
CA GLU A 76 -1.22 -2.04 -13.38
C GLU A 76 -1.87 -2.96 -14.42
N SER A 77 -2.93 -2.50 -15.08
CA SER A 77 -3.57 -3.24 -16.18
C SER A 77 -2.59 -3.49 -17.34
N ALA A 78 -1.78 -2.49 -17.71
CA ALA A 78 -0.76 -2.66 -18.75
C ALA A 78 0.37 -3.58 -18.29
N PHE A 79 0.78 -3.53 -17.02
CA PHE A 79 1.80 -4.38 -16.44
C PHE A 79 1.43 -5.86 -16.57
N TYR A 80 0.24 -6.27 -16.11
CA TYR A 80 -0.19 -7.66 -16.21
C TYR A 80 -0.36 -8.11 -17.66
N LYS A 81 -0.94 -7.26 -18.52
CA LYS A 81 -1.09 -7.56 -19.94
C LYS A 81 0.26 -7.81 -20.62
N GLN A 82 1.26 -6.97 -20.35
CA GLN A 82 2.60 -7.14 -20.92
C GLN A 82 3.32 -8.36 -20.33
N GLY A 83 3.21 -8.59 -19.02
CA GLY A 83 3.83 -9.73 -18.33
C GLY A 83 3.34 -11.06 -18.88
N PHE A 84 2.02 -11.27 -18.96
CA PHE A 84 1.44 -12.52 -19.47
C PHE A 84 1.53 -12.68 -20.99
N ALA A 85 1.75 -11.60 -21.73
CA ALA A 85 2.10 -11.70 -23.15
C ALA A 85 3.57 -12.09 -23.36
N LYS A 86 4.45 -11.73 -22.43
CA LYS A 86 5.90 -11.96 -22.54
C LYS A 86 6.34 -13.33 -22.03
N PHE A 87 5.72 -13.82 -20.96
CA PHE A 87 6.12 -15.08 -20.30
C PHE A 87 5.03 -16.14 -20.36
N ALA A 88 5.43 -17.36 -20.71
CA ALA A 88 4.52 -18.50 -20.79
C ALA A 88 4.23 -19.08 -19.39
N PRO A 89 3.05 -19.74 -19.18
CA PRO A 89 2.73 -20.41 -17.92
C PRO A 89 3.83 -21.35 -17.40
N SER A 90 4.55 -22.05 -18.29
CA SER A 90 5.63 -22.95 -17.91
C SER A 90 6.79 -22.26 -17.18
N GLU A 91 7.04 -20.98 -17.44
CA GLU A 91 8.07 -20.20 -16.75
C GLU A 91 7.67 -19.90 -15.30
N PHE A 92 6.39 -19.64 -15.06
CA PHE A 92 5.86 -19.48 -13.70
C PHE A 92 5.82 -20.82 -12.95
N MET A 93 5.49 -21.93 -13.64
CA MET A 93 5.57 -23.27 -13.04
C MET A 93 6.99 -23.64 -12.63
N ALA A 94 8.00 -23.19 -13.38
CA ALA A 94 9.41 -23.38 -13.02
C ALA A 94 9.82 -22.64 -11.73
N LEU A 95 9.07 -21.61 -11.32
CA LEU A 95 9.20 -20.94 -10.02
C LEU A 95 8.47 -21.71 -8.90
N GLY A 96 7.81 -22.82 -9.22
CA GLY A 96 7.09 -23.66 -8.27
C GLY A 96 5.66 -23.20 -8.02
N LEU A 97 5.06 -22.42 -8.91
CA LEU A 97 3.64 -22.06 -8.87
C LEU A 97 2.78 -23.18 -9.50
N SER A 98 1.63 -23.46 -8.89
CA SER A 98 0.61 -24.33 -9.49
C SER A 98 -0.13 -23.63 -10.64
N GLN A 99 -0.81 -24.41 -11.48
CA GLN A 99 -1.69 -23.83 -12.51
C GLN A 99 -2.76 -22.92 -11.91
N GLU A 100 -3.35 -23.30 -10.77
CA GLU A 100 -4.32 -22.48 -10.05
C GLU A 100 -3.74 -21.15 -9.58
N GLN A 101 -2.49 -21.14 -9.11
CA GLN A 101 -1.81 -19.90 -8.73
C GLN A 101 -1.56 -19.00 -9.94
N ILE A 102 -1.17 -19.58 -11.08
CA ILE A 102 -0.98 -18.83 -12.34
C ILE A 102 -2.31 -18.26 -12.82
N ASP A 103 -3.39 -19.04 -12.79
CA ASP A 103 -4.74 -18.59 -13.16
C ASP A 103 -5.22 -17.47 -12.23
N GLY A 104 -4.87 -17.52 -10.95
CA GLY A 104 -5.11 -16.46 -9.98
C GLY A 104 -4.34 -15.18 -10.32
N LEU A 105 -3.05 -15.26 -10.68
CA LEU A 105 -2.29 -14.10 -11.14
C LEU A 105 -2.90 -13.50 -12.43
N VAL A 106 -3.36 -14.33 -13.37
CA VAL A 106 -4.08 -13.89 -14.57
C VAL A 106 -5.42 -13.24 -14.21
N LYS A 107 -6.08 -13.72 -13.15
CA LYS A 107 -7.32 -13.13 -12.65
C LYS A 107 -7.10 -11.74 -12.06
N ILE A 108 -5.98 -11.50 -11.38
CA ILE A 108 -5.59 -10.16 -10.91
C ILE A 108 -5.52 -9.19 -12.09
N GLY A 109 -4.79 -9.53 -13.17
CA GLY A 109 -4.75 -8.67 -14.36
C GLY A 109 -6.12 -8.38 -15.00
N LYS A 110 -7.12 -9.24 -14.80
CA LYS A 110 -8.50 -8.99 -15.25
C LYS A 110 -9.28 -8.07 -14.31
N THR A 111 -9.01 -8.12 -13.00
CA THR A 111 -9.61 -7.20 -12.02
C THR A 111 -9.05 -5.80 -12.18
N GLU A 112 -7.74 -5.64 -12.44
CA GLU A 112 -7.14 -4.34 -12.83
C GLU A 112 -7.85 -3.69 -14.03
N ALA A 113 -8.08 -4.46 -15.10
CA ALA A 113 -8.82 -3.97 -16.27
C ALA A 113 -10.29 -3.57 -15.94
N SER A 114 -10.88 -4.20 -14.92
CA SER A 114 -12.23 -3.88 -14.45
C SER A 114 -12.23 -2.59 -13.62
N HIS A 115 -11.20 -2.35 -12.81
CA HIS A 115 -11.00 -1.11 -12.06
C HIS A 115 -10.81 0.08 -13.01
N VAL A 116 -9.98 -0.06 -14.05
CA VAL A 116 -9.87 0.92 -15.16
C VAL A 116 -11.24 1.27 -15.74
N THR A 117 -12.04 0.25 -16.09
CA THR A 117 -13.37 0.47 -16.69
C THR A 117 -14.30 1.22 -15.75
N ALA A 118 -14.28 0.89 -14.45
CA ALA A 118 -15.09 1.54 -13.43
C ALA A 118 -14.69 3.02 -13.26
N LEU A 119 -13.39 3.31 -13.17
CA LEU A 119 -12.89 4.68 -13.03
C LEU A 119 -13.14 5.53 -14.28
N MET A 120 -12.92 4.99 -15.48
CA MET A 120 -13.27 5.67 -16.72
C MET A 120 -14.75 6.06 -16.75
N SER A 121 -15.63 5.14 -16.32
CA SER A 121 -17.07 5.40 -16.24
C SER A 121 -17.40 6.47 -15.20
N ALA A 122 -16.77 6.42 -14.03
CA ALA A 122 -16.96 7.40 -12.97
C ALA A 122 -16.53 8.81 -13.41
N ILE A 123 -15.34 8.93 -14.03
CA ILE A 123 -14.83 10.21 -14.54
C ILE A 123 -15.73 10.75 -15.66
N ALA A 124 -16.09 9.91 -16.64
CA ALA A 124 -16.98 10.32 -17.73
C ALA A 124 -18.35 10.78 -17.21
N GLY A 125 -18.86 10.16 -16.13
CA GLY A 125 -20.09 10.55 -15.46
C GLY A 125 -20.06 11.96 -14.84
N THR A 126 -18.88 12.51 -14.58
CA THR A 126 -18.71 13.92 -14.14
C THR A 126 -18.72 14.93 -15.30
N GLY A 127 -18.73 14.45 -16.55
CA GLY A 127 -18.55 15.27 -17.76
C GLY A 127 -17.09 15.53 -18.13
N ALA A 128 -16.14 15.07 -17.32
CA ALA A 128 -14.71 15.15 -17.63
C ALA A 128 -14.26 14.02 -18.58
N THR A 129 -13.16 14.25 -19.29
CA THR A 129 -12.54 13.23 -20.14
C THR A 129 -11.56 12.38 -19.31
N PRO A 130 -11.74 11.05 -19.24
CA PRO A 130 -10.80 10.16 -18.58
C PRO A 130 -9.42 10.22 -19.21
N VAL A 131 -8.36 10.17 -18.40
CA VAL A 131 -6.99 10.04 -18.92
C VAL A 131 -6.82 8.74 -19.70
N SER A 132 -6.01 8.79 -20.76
CA SER A 132 -5.64 7.64 -21.57
C SER A 132 -4.42 6.93 -20.99
N PRO A 133 -4.23 5.62 -21.27
CA PRO A 133 -3.05 4.90 -20.81
C PRO A 133 -1.78 5.48 -21.41
N CYS A 134 -0.72 5.53 -20.60
CA CYS A 134 0.62 5.91 -21.04
C CYS A 134 1.33 4.73 -21.75
N THR A 135 2.53 4.99 -22.25
CA THR A 135 3.48 3.95 -22.67
C THR A 135 4.38 3.61 -21.49
N TYR A 136 4.59 2.31 -21.26
CA TYR A 136 5.29 1.82 -20.07
C TYR A 136 6.51 0.97 -20.43
N ASP A 137 7.52 0.99 -19.56
CA ASP A 137 8.65 0.08 -19.57
C ASP A 137 8.91 -0.45 -18.16
N PHE A 138 8.47 -1.68 -17.91
CA PHE A 138 8.52 -2.32 -16.60
C PHE A 138 9.85 -3.01 -16.29
N LYS A 139 10.80 -3.04 -17.23
CA LYS A 139 12.16 -3.57 -17.05
C LYS A 139 12.29 -5.04 -16.61
N PHE A 140 11.19 -5.79 -16.43
CA PHE A 140 11.26 -7.22 -16.10
C PHE A 140 11.79 -8.04 -17.29
N THR A 141 12.64 -9.02 -16.98
CA THR A 141 13.32 -9.86 -17.97
C THR A 141 12.91 -11.33 -17.90
N ASP A 142 12.27 -11.75 -16.80
CA ASP A 142 11.81 -13.11 -16.56
C ASP A 142 10.51 -13.11 -15.71
N ALA A 143 9.85 -14.27 -15.62
CA ALA A 143 8.65 -14.44 -14.80
C ALA A 143 8.86 -14.11 -13.30
N LYS A 144 10.09 -14.30 -12.79
CA LYS A 144 10.44 -14.02 -11.39
C LYS A 144 10.43 -12.53 -11.09
N SER A 145 11.12 -11.75 -11.92
CA SER A 145 11.16 -10.28 -11.85
C SER A 145 9.79 -9.67 -12.13
N MET A 146 8.98 -10.31 -12.98
CA MET A 146 7.57 -9.93 -13.16
C MET A 146 6.79 -10.07 -11.85
N ILE A 147 6.73 -11.26 -11.22
CA ILE A 147 5.94 -11.41 -9.97
C ILE A 147 6.49 -10.54 -8.83
N ALA A 148 7.82 -10.37 -8.75
CA ALA A 148 8.42 -9.45 -7.78
C ALA A 148 7.96 -7.99 -7.99
N THR A 149 7.85 -7.55 -9.25
CA THR A 149 7.31 -6.23 -9.58
C THR A 149 5.83 -6.14 -9.28
N ALA A 150 5.05 -7.19 -9.55
CA ALA A 150 3.63 -7.26 -9.22
C ALA A 150 3.40 -7.01 -7.72
N LYS A 151 4.17 -7.70 -6.86
CA LYS A 151 4.11 -7.50 -5.41
C LYS A 151 4.27 -6.04 -4.98
N VAL A 152 5.23 -5.34 -5.62
CA VAL A 152 5.49 -3.92 -5.33
C VAL A 152 4.34 -3.05 -5.85
N LEU A 153 3.86 -3.28 -7.07
CA LEU A 153 2.77 -2.49 -7.65
C LEU A 153 1.49 -2.58 -6.82
N GLU A 154 1.02 -3.79 -6.49
CA GLU A 154 -0.21 -3.94 -5.68
C GLU A 154 -0.10 -3.24 -4.32
N ALA A 155 1.08 -3.30 -3.67
CA ALA A 155 1.30 -2.59 -2.40
C ALA A 155 1.27 -1.05 -2.58
N VAL A 156 1.78 -0.56 -3.71
CA VAL A 156 1.71 0.85 -4.11
C VAL A 156 0.26 1.25 -4.41
N GLY A 157 -0.51 0.43 -5.11
CA GLY A 157 -1.94 0.61 -5.36
C GLY A 157 -2.73 0.74 -4.06
N VAL A 158 -2.56 -0.20 -3.12
CA VAL A 158 -3.14 -0.12 -1.77
C VAL A 158 -2.78 1.20 -1.09
N SER A 159 -1.49 1.55 -1.10
CA SER A 159 -0.99 2.74 -0.41
C SER A 159 -1.49 4.04 -1.02
N ALA A 160 -1.71 4.06 -2.33
CA ALA A 160 -2.29 5.19 -3.06
C ALA A 160 -3.76 5.41 -2.69
N TYR A 161 -4.56 4.35 -2.68
CA TYR A 161 -5.97 4.43 -2.27
C TYR A 161 -6.11 4.89 -0.82
N LEU A 162 -5.30 4.34 0.10
CA LEU A 162 -5.31 4.76 1.51
C LEU A 162 -4.85 6.21 1.70
N GLY A 163 -3.82 6.64 0.96
CA GLY A 163 -3.35 8.03 0.97
C GLY A 163 -4.37 9.04 0.42
N ALA A 164 -5.18 8.61 -0.56
CA ALA A 164 -6.22 9.43 -1.16
C ALA A 164 -7.53 9.46 -0.32
N ALA A 165 -7.85 8.40 0.41
CA ALA A 165 -9.09 8.27 1.18
C ALA A 165 -9.47 9.49 2.04
N PRO A 166 -8.57 10.12 2.83
CA PRO A 166 -8.93 11.30 3.62
C PRO A 166 -9.15 12.57 2.79
N LEU A 167 -8.74 12.57 1.52
CA LEU A 167 -8.86 13.72 0.61
C LEU A 167 -10.16 13.71 -0.19
N VAL A 168 -10.83 12.55 -0.29
CA VAL A 168 -12.06 12.40 -1.06
C VAL A 168 -13.25 13.01 -0.31
N THR A 169 -13.93 13.96 -0.96
CA THR A 169 -15.09 14.65 -0.38
C THR A 169 -16.42 13.95 -0.69
N ASP A 170 -16.59 13.44 -1.92
CA ASP A 170 -17.77 12.70 -2.35
C ASP A 170 -17.79 11.28 -1.76
N LYS A 171 -18.84 10.96 -0.99
CA LYS A 171 -18.98 9.67 -0.31
C LYS A 171 -19.25 8.49 -1.25
N LYS A 172 -19.77 8.73 -2.44
CA LYS A 172 -19.93 7.70 -3.47
C LYS A 172 -18.59 7.34 -4.08
N ILE A 173 -17.75 8.34 -4.36
CA ILE A 173 -16.37 8.13 -4.82
C ILE A 173 -15.58 7.38 -3.76
N LEU A 174 -15.66 7.83 -2.49
CA LEU A 174 -14.99 7.16 -1.38
C LEU A 174 -15.46 5.70 -1.21
N SER A 175 -16.75 5.44 -1.33
CA SER A 175 -17.29 4.06 -1.25
C SER A 175 -16.82 3.18 -2.42
N ALA A 176 -16.70 3.74 -3.62
CA ALA A 176 -16.18 3.01 -4.78
C ALA A 176 -14.68 2.71 -4.60
N ALA A 177 -13.88 3.72 -4.22
CA ALA A 177 -12.46 3.56 -3.89
C ALA A 177 -12.24 2.52 -2.78
N ALA A 178 -13.06 2.55 -1.73
CA ALA A 178 -13.03 1.55 -0.66
C ALA A 178 -13.32 0.13 -1.16
N SER A 179 -14.16 -0.04 -2.18
CA SER A 179 -14.39 -1.36 -2.77
C SER A 179 -13.17 -1.86 -3.55
N ILE A 180 -12.47 -0.97 -4.25
CA ILE A 180 -11.27 -1.30 -5.04
C ILE A 180 -10.12 -1.65 -4.12
N VAL A 181 -9.79 -0.81 -3.12
CA VAL A 181 -8.65 -1.06 -2.23
C VAL A 181 -8.74 -2.41 -1.49
N THR A 182 -9.94 -2.90 -1.19
CA THR A 182 -10.07 -4.24 -0.58
C THR A 182 -9.73 -5.38 -1.54
N ILE A 183 -9.86 -5.17 -2.85
CA ILE A 183 -9.47 -6.11 -3.89
C ILE A 183 -7.96 -6.03 -4.12
N GLU A 184 -7.39 -4.82 -4.20
CA GLU A 184 -5.93 -4.57 -4.19
C GLU A 184 -5.23 -5.31 -3.03
N SER A 185 -5.73 -5.17 -1.80
CA SER A 185 -5.15 -5.87 -0.64
C SER A 185 -5.20 -7.40 -0.80
N ARG A 186 -6.25 -7.95 -1.45
CA ARG A 186 -6.35 -9.40 -1.71
C ARG A 186 -5.40 -9.84 -2.82
N HIS A 187 -5.18 -9.01 -3.84
CA HIS A 187 -4.15 -9.25 -4.85
C HIS A 187 -2.78 -9.35 -4.19
N GLN A 188 -2.46 -8.39 -3.31
CA GLN A 188 -1.23 -8.40 -2.53
C GLN A 188 -1.07 -9.72 -1.75
N THR A 189 -2.02 -10.04 -0.86
CA THR A 189 -2.01 -11.29 -0.07
C THR A 189 -1.83 -12.54 -0.94
N PHE A 190 -2.49 -12.58 -2.09
CA PHE A 190 -2.37 -13.68 -3.03
C PHE A 190 -0.95 -13.79 -3.61
N ILE A 191 -0.37 -12.68 -4.08
CA ILE A 191 0.97 -12.64 -4.65
C ILE A 191 2.03 -13.03 -3.61
N ARG A 192 1.93 -12.53 -2.37
CA ARG A 192 2.79 -12.96 -1.26
C ARG A 192 2.72 -14.46 -1.04
N THR A 193 1.51 -15.03 -1.02
CA THR A 193 1.32 -16.48 -0.89
C THR A 193 1.97 -17.23 -2.06
N ALA A 194 1.81 -16.75 -3.29
CA ALA A 194 2.43 -17.34 -4.48
C ALA A 194 3.96 -17.29 -4.43
N LEU A 195 4.53 -16.24 -3.83
CA LEU A 195 5.96 -16.09 -3.58
C LEU A 195 6.46 -16.82 -2.33
N ARG A 196 5.58 -17.47 -1.57
CA ARG A 196 5.88 -18.14 -0.28
C ARG A 196 6.42 -17.19 0.78
N GLU A 197 5.97 -15.95 0.72
CA GLU A 197 6.22 -14.91 1.72
C GLU A 197 5.07 -14.89 2.74
N ASP A 198 5.23 -14.10 3.81
CA ASP A 198 4.14 -13.85 4.75
C ASP A 198 2.99 -13.12 4.03
N PRO A 199 1.78 -13.70 3.94
CA PRO A 199 0.63 -13.10 3.26
C PRO A 199 0.07 -11.85 3.95
N ILE A 200 0.33 -11.68 5.25
CA ILE A 200 -0.21 -10.60 6.09
C ILE A 200 0.91 -10.12 7.03
N PRO A 201 1.91 -9.39 6.51
CA PRO A 201 3.13 -9.09 7.25
C PRO A 201 2.94 -8.11 8.41
N GLN A 202 1.87 -7.32 8.38
CA GLN A 202 1.55 -6.29 9.39
C GLN A 202 0.03 -6.23 9.62
N ALA A 203 -0.38 -5.67 10.76
CA ALA A 203 -1.80 -5.46 11.07
C ALA A 203 -2.47 -4.33 10.27
N PHE A 204 -1.67 -3.43 9.69
CA PHE A 204 -2.14 -2.27 8.94
C PHE A 204 -1.32 -2.11 7.65
N ASP A 205 -1.99 -1.67 6.58
CA ASP A 205 -1.34 -1.16 5.37
C ASP A 205 -0.98 0.33 5.55
N VAL A 206 -0.05 0.81 4.74
CA VAL A 206 0.50 2.16 4.84
C VAL A 206 -0.16 3.13 3.86
N ALA A 207 -0.49 4.34 4.33
CA ALA A 207 -0.93 5.43 3.46
C ALA A 207 0.26 6.26 3.01
N VAL A 208 0.40 6.49 1.70
CA VAL A 208 1.52 7.26 1.12
C VAL A 208 0.98 8.39 0.24
N GLY A 209 1.63 9.56 0.29
CA GLY A 209 1.17 10.76 -0.41
C GLY A 209 1.29 10.66 -1.95
N ALA A 210 0.41 11.37 -2.68
CA ALA A 210 0.31 11.28 -4.14
C ALA A 210 1.63 11.52 -4.89
N ARG A 211 2.45 12.48 -4.46
CA ARG A 211 3.75 12.76 -5.12
C ARG A 211 4.76 11.62 -4.91
N GLN A 212 4.73 10.97 -3.76
CA GLN A 212 5.56 9.80 -3.47
C GLN A 212 5.12 8.59 -4.29
N ILE A 213 3.80 8.32 -4.35
CA ILE A 213 3.23 7.29 -5.23
C ILE A 213 3.58 7.57 -6.70
N PHE A 214 3.41 8.81 -7.15
CA PHE A 214 3.75 9.20 -8.51
C PHE A 214 5.24 9.01 -8.80
N THR A 215 6.12 9.19 -7.82
CA THR A 215 7.56 8.95 -8.00
C THR A 215 7.84 7.48 -8.31
N LEU A 216 7.12 6.55 -7.70
CA LEU A 216 7.23 5.11 -7.97
C LEU A 216 6.61 4.75 -9.33
N ALA A 217 5.44 5.30 -9.66
CA ALA A 217 4.79 5.04 -10.95
C ALA A 217 5.60 5.61 -12.12
N ALA A 218 6.17 6.81 -11.95
CA ALA A 218 6.92 7.52 -12.99
C ALA A 218 8.15 6.76 -13.48
N SER A 219 8.75 5.88 -12.69
CA SER A 219 9.88 5.07 -13.16
C SER A 219 9.52 4.07 -14.26
N PHE A 220 8.23 3.76 -14.40
CA PHE A 220 7.71 2.87 -15.45
C PHE A 220 7.13 3.62 -16.64
N ILE A 221 6.86 4.92 -16.52
CA ILE A 221 6.19 5.71 -17.57
C ILE A 221 7.24 6.29 -18.51
N THR A 222 7.17 5.96 -19.80
CA THR A 222 8.09 6.49 -20.82
C THR A 222 7.52 7.72 -21.53
N SER A 223 6.20 7.73 -21.79
CA SER A 223 5.48 8.86 -22.37
C SER A 223 3.99 8.70 -22.15
N CYS A 224 3.23 9.79 -22.14
CA CYS A 224 1.77 9.77 -22.05
C CYS A 224 1.15 10.54 -23.21
N PRO A 225 -0.05 10.14 -23.69
CA PRO A 225 -0.82 10.95 -24.62
C PRO A 225 -1.06 12.38 -24.11
N ALA A 226 -1.22 13.33 -25.03
CA ALA A 226 -1.50 14.72 -24.66
C ALA A 226 -2.73 14.82 -23.75
N GLY A 227 -2.63 15.58 -22.65
CA GLY A 227 -3.69 15.73 -21.65
C GLY A 227 -3.84 14.56 -20.67
N SER A 228 -3.03 13.49 -20.80
CA SER A 228 -3.06 12.34 -19.87
C SER A 228 -1.90 12.32 -18.87
N ALA A 229 -0.92 13.22 -19.02
CA ALA A 229 0.15 13.39 -18.05
C ALA A 229 -0.39 14.10 -16.79
N LEU A 230 -0.15 13.51 -15.63
CA LEU A 230 -0.50 14.12 -14.35
C LEU A 230 0.34 15.37 -14.08
N PRO A 231 -0.23 16.44 -13.51
CA PRO A 231 0.51 17.67 -13.17
C PRO A 231 1.31 17.51 -11.86
N LEU A 232 1.95 16.35 -11.66
CA LEU A 232 2.79 16.05 -10.51
C LEU A 232 4.23 15.88 -10.98
N GLN A 233 5.17 16.43 -10.21
CA GLN A 233 6.59 16.22 -10.45
C GLN A 233 7.09 15.14 -9.51
N ALA A 234 7.63 14.05 -10.06
CA ALA A 234 8.30 13.03 -9.28
C ALA A 234 9.47 13.63 -8.46
N PHE A 235 9.72 13.07 -7.28
CA PHE A 235 10.97 13.32 -6.57
C PHE A 235 12.14 12.65 -7.31
N PRO A 236 13.39 13.08 -7.05
CA PRO A 236 14.56 12.33 -7.49
C PRO A 236 14.48 10.87 -7.03
N SER A 237 14.77 9.93 -7.93
CA SER A 237 14.74 8.49 -7.61
C SER A 237 15.81 8.11 -6.59
N LEU A 238 15.48 7.17 -5.71
CA LEU A 238 16.39 6.63 -4.70
C LEU A 238 16.83 5.22 -5.09
N ASN A 239 18.13 5.00 -5.29
CA ASN A 239 18.68 3.70 -5.65
C ASN A 239 19.38 3.08 -4.44
N ILE A 240 18.89 1.93 -3.98
CA ILE A 240 19.42 1.18 -2.83
C ILE A 240 20.11 -0.08 -3.35
N VAL A 241 21.41 -0.22 -3.05
CA VAL A 241 22.24 -1.30 -3.60
C VAL A 241 21.80 -2.67 -3.10
N ASN A 242 21.40 -2.76 -1.82
CA ASN A 242 21.07 -4.00 -1.15
C ASN A 242 19.58 -4.16 -0.85
N ALA A 243 18.69 -3.48 -1.61
CA ALA A 243 17.25 -3.45 -1.32
C ALA A 243 16.62 -4.84 -1.10
N ALA A 244 17.04 -5.84 -1.89
CA ALA A 244 16.49 -7.20 -1.84
C ALA A 244 16.97 -8.06 -0.66
N SER A 245 17.97 -7.61 0.12
CA SER A 245 18.55 -8.38 1.24
C SER A 245 18.57 -7.64 2.57
N VAL A 246 18.08 -6.39 2.58
CA VAL A 246 17.94 -5.59 3.78
C VAL A 246 16.86 -6.19 4.68
N LYS A 247 17.14 -6.22 5.98
CA LYS A 247 16.20 -6.59 7.04
C LYS A 247 16.35 -5.64 8.22
N SER A 248 15.47 -5.76 9.21
CA SER A 248 15.58 -5.01 10.46
C SER A 248 16.98 -5.14 11.06
N GLY A 249 17.59 -4.01 11.42
CA GLY A 249 18.96 -3.91 11.95
C GLY A 249 20.08 -3.95 10.90
N SER A 250 19.77 -4.22 9.62
CA SER A 250 20.77 -4.14 8.55
C SER A 250 21.17 -2.70 8.24
N THR A 251 22.40 -2.54 7.73
CA THR A 251 22.82 -1.32 7.06
C THR A 251 22.26 -1.31 5.64
N LEU A 252 21.37 -0.36 5.37
CA LEU A 252 20.93 0.00 4.02
C LEU A 252 21.96 0.93 3.39
N THR A 253 22.34 0.65 2.14
CA THR A 253 23.37 1.40 1.42
C THR A 253 22.82 1.98 0.11
N LEU A 254 22.97 3.28 -0.08
CA LEU A 254 22.62 3.96 -1.33
C LEU A 254 23.68 3.74 -2.40
N ALA A 255 23.26 3.75 -3.66
CA ALA A 255 24.18 3.69 -4.80
C ALA A 255 25.06 4.94 -4.90
N ASP A 256 24.50 6.12 -4.60
CA ASP A 256 25.25 7.38 -4.52
C ASP A 256 25.45 7.79 -3.05
N ALA A 257 26.61 7.46 -2.51
CA ALA A 257 26.95 7.73 -1.12
C ALA A 257 27.19 9.23 -0.82
N LYS A 258 27.28 10.09 -1.83
CA LYS A 258 27.59 11.53 -1.69
C LYS A 258 26.44 12.44 -2.13
N ALA A 259 25.32 11.87 -2.58
CA ALA A 259 24.16 12.63 -3.03
C ALA A 259 23.56 13.55 -1.94
N PHE A 260 23.73 13.21 -0.67
CA PHE A 260 23.09 13.90 0.46
C PHE A 260 24.08 14.22 1.58
N PRO A 261 23.96 15.37 2.27
CA PRO A 261 24.87 15.76 3.33
C PRO A 261 24.65 14.96 4.61
N ASP A 262 25.73 14.43 5.17
CA ASP A 262 25.75 13.77 6.49
C ASP A 262 25.30 14.72 7.61
N GLY A 263 24.70 14.15 8.67
CA GLY A 263 24.36 14.86 9.90
C GLY A 263 23.16 15.82 9.83
N THR A 264 22.66 16.11 8.62
CA THR A 264 21.46 16.94 8.39
C THR A 264 20.37 16.22 7.60
N THR A 265 20.61 14.97 7.23
CA THR A 265 19.68 14.13 6.48
C THR A 265 19.40 12.82 7.21
N PHE A 266 18.26 12.23 6.88
CA PHE A 266 17.73 11.03 7.50
C PHE A 266 17.14 10.13 6.43
N CYS A 267 17.18 8.81 6.67
CA CYS A 267 16.25 7.91 6.01
C CYS A 267 14.95 7.90 6.80
N SER A 268 13.82 8.09 6.13
CA SER A 268 12.52 7.74 6.69
C SER A 268 12.11 6.35 6.22
N PHE A 269 11.58 5.52 7.10
CA PHE A 269 11.02 4.20 6.80
C PHE A 269 9.54 4.24 7.17
N THR A 270 8.65 4.18 6.18
CA THR A 270 7.21 4.18 6.43
C THR A 270 6.64 2.79 6.19
N ALA A 271 6.01 2.24 7.22
CA ALA A 271 5.29 0.97 7.22
C ALA A 271 3.98 1.11 7.99
N GLY A 272 3.02 0.21 7.76
CA GLY A 272 1.65 0.42 8.24
C GLY A 272 1.50 0.31 9.76
N GLU A 273 2.17 -0.62 10.42
CA GLU A 273 2.00 -0.85 11.87
C GLU A 273 2.75 0.15 12.75
N VAL A 274 3.93 0.59 12.30
CA VAL A 274 4.82 1.48 13.08
C VAL A 274 4.81 2.93 12.60
N GLY A 275 4.11 3.25 11.51
CA GLY A 275 4.12 4.56 10.88
C GLY A 275 5.48 4.90 10.25
N THR A 276 5.89 6.17 10.33
CA THR A 276 7.21 6.62 9.85
C THR A 276 8.25 6.62 10.97
N LEU A 277 9.30 5.84 10.77
CA LEU A 277 10.50 5.84 11.61
C LEU A 277 11.64 6.57 10.90
N PHE A 278 12.49 7.27 11.65
CA PHE A 278 13.62 8.00 11.10
C PHE A 278 14.94 7.42 11.60
N ALA A 279 15.90 7.23 10.69
CA ALA A 279 17.26 6.84 11.02
C ALA A 279 18.25 7.91 10.52
N PRO A 280 19.29 8.27 11.29
CA PRO A 280 20.34 9.16 10.81
C PRO A 280 20.98 8.63 9.53
N PHE A 281 21.13 9.49 8.53
CA PHE A 281 21.91 9.18 7.34
C PHE A 281 23.37 9.59 7.55
N SER A 282 24.28 8.67 7.28
CA SER A 282 25.71 8.96 7.25
C SER A 282 26.44 8.06 6.27
N LYS A 283 27.38 8.64 5.51
CA LYS A 283 28.27 7.93 4.57
C LYS A 283 27.49 7.05 3.59
N GLY A 284 26.40 7.58 3.02
CA GLY A 284 25.60 6.84 2.05
C GLY A 284 24.71 5.76 2.63
N SER A 285 24.52 5.71 3.95
CA SER A 285 23.88 4.57 4.61
C SER A 285 22.94 4.97 5.76
N CYS A 286 22.02 4.06 6.08
CA CYS A 286 21.13 4.13 7.24
C CYS A 286 20.97 2.76 7.90
N ILE A 287 20.77 2.71 9.20
CA ILE A 287 20.37 1.48 9.89
C ILE A 287 18.87 1.32 9.78
N VAL A 288 18.42 0.16 9.32
CA VAL A 288 17.00 -0.16 9.17
C VAL A 288 16.37 -0.41 10.55
N PRO A 289 15.35 0.36 10.95
CA PRO A 289 14.68 0.18 12.23
C PRO A 289 14.03 -1.21 12.38
N PRO A 290 13.85 -1.71 13.62
CA PRO A 290 13.05 -2.91 13.88
C PRO A 290 11.54 -2.62 13.72
N GLY A 291 10.72 -3.69 13.68
CA GLY A 291 9.25 -3.59 13.65
C GLY A 291 8.65 -3.29 12.27
N LEU A 292 9.49 -3.26 11.25
CA LEU A 292 9.08 -3.12 9.85
C LEU A 292 8.69 -4.48 9.27
N GLY A 293 7.63 -4.50 8.47
CA GLY A 293 7.18 -5.66 7.72
C GLY A 293 6.41 -5.23 6.47
N GLY A 294 6.38 -6.10 5.47
CA GLY A 294 5.69 -5.84 4.23
C GLY A 294 6.49 -4.93 3.29
N GLU A 295 5.82 -4.20 2.41
CA GLU A 295 6.46 -3.16 1.61
C GLU A 295 6.71 -1.90 2.43
N VAL A 296 7.99 -1.55 2.60
CA VAL A 296 8.41 -0.37 3.35
C VAL A 296 8.88 0.73 2.40
N TYR A 297 8.35 1.93 2.58
CA TYR A 297 8.69 3.09 1.77
C TYR A 297 9.85 3.85 2.41
N VAL A 298 10.99 3.88 1.72
CA VAL A 298 12.20 4.56 2.16
C VAL A 298 12.39 5.85 1.39
N THR A 299 12.47 6.98 2.09
CA THR A 299 12.84 8.28 1.49
C THR A 299 14.09 8.83 2.16
N ILE A 300 14.81 9.69 1.44
CA ILE A 300 15.80 10.59 2.05
C ILE A 300 15.13 11.92 2.33
N THR A 301 15.26 12.40 3.56
CA THR A 301 14.56 13.59 4.06
C THR A 301 15.49 14.48 4.88
N SER A 302 15.18 15.77 4.90
CA SER A 302 15.82 16.80 5.73
C SER A 302 15.22 16.93 7.13
N SER A 303 14.27 16.05 7.49
CA SER A 303 13.55 16.08 8.76
C SER A 303 13.52 14.70 9.42
N ASN A 304 13.61 14.67 10.74
CA ASN A 304 13.51 13.47 11.57
C ASN A 304 12.22 13.39 12.41
N THR A 305 11.27 14.29 12.17
CA THR A 305 10.02 14.40 12.95
C THR A 305 8.77 14.47 12.08
N ALA A 306 8.92 14.75 10.79
CA ALA A 306 7.81 14.89 9.85
C ALA A 306 8.27 14.54 8.43
N LEU A 307 7.37 13.91 7.67
CA LEU A 307 7.61 13.52 6.29
C LEU A 307 6.61 14.24 5.35
N THR A 308 6.93 15.49 5.02
CA THR A 308 6.16 16.33 4.09
C THR A 308 6.91 16.52 2.78
N ASP A 309 6.18 16.88 1.71
CA ASP A 309 6.76 17.03 0.37
C ASP A 309 7.92 18.06 0.28
N ASP A 310 7.96 19.09 1.14
CA ASP A 310 9.10 20.04 1.20
C ASP A 310 10.34 19.46 1.89
N LYS A 311 10.19 18.38 2.66
CA LYS A 311 11.30 17.76 3.40
C LYS A 311 11.92 16.58 2.66
N ILE A 312 11.16 15.94 1.76
CA ILE A 312 11.62 14.82 0.94
C ILE A 312 12.64 15.33 -0.09
N LEU A 313 13.84 14.76 -0.02
CA LEU A 313 14.95 15.05 -0.91
C LEU A 313 15.02 14.04 -2.07
N ALA A 314 14.66 12.77 -1.82
CA ALA A 314 14.60 11.71 -2.82
C ALA A 314 13.74 10.53 -2.37
N GLY A 315 13.24 9.76 -3.34
CA GLY A 315 12.42 8.57 -3.13
C GLY A 315 10.90 8.85 -3.16
N PRO A 316 10.07 7.88 -2.75
CA PRO A 316 10.48 6.66 -2.07
C PRO A 316 11.14 5.63 -2.99
N ALA A 317 11.92 4.74 -2.38
CA ALA A 317 12.19 3.40 -2.87
C ALA A 317 11.44 2.40 -1.99
N VAL A 318 11.12 1.21 -2.52
CA VAL A 318 10.39 0.17 -1.78
C VAL A 318 11.35 -0.93 -1.34
N LEU A 319 11.33 -1.25 -0.04
CA LEU A 319 12.00 -2.43 0.50
C LEU A 319 10.99 -3.55 0.71
N PRO A 320 11.22 -4.75 0.16
CA PRO A 320 10.45 -5.93 0.52
C PRO A 320 10.97 -6.48 1.86
N MET A 321 10.14 -6.40 2.91
CA MET A 321 10.49 -6.80 4.29
C MET A 321 9.61 -7.95 4.81
#